data_AF-A0A919WLP8-F1
#
_entry.id   AF-A0A919WLP8-F1
#
_cell.length_a   1.000
_cell.length_b   1.000
_cell.length_c   1.000
_cell.angle_alpha   90.00
_cell.angle_beta   90.00
_cell.angle_gamma   90.00
#
_symmetry.space_group_name_H-M   'P 1'
#
loop_
_entity.id
_entity.type
_entity.pdbx_description
1 polymer ?
#
loop_
_entity_poly.entity_id
_entity_poly.type
_entity_poly.pdbx_seq_one_letter_code
_entity_poly.pdbx_strand_id
1 'polypeptide(L)'
;MTLNDGEYFKLQGTEMYPVDSAPSIIPEDGLYQNGMFKVGQDIPAGEYKVILDSSIGMGYLEVSKNSRHQIDSIVTNENVQSDMYITISDGQYIKLQDCQIQA
;
A
#
# COMPACT_ATOMS: atom_id res chain seq x y z
N MET A 1 0.83 -10.63 6.64
CA MET A 1 1.35 -9.61 7.58
C MET A 1 2.52 -10.21 8.35
N THR A 2 3.53 -9.42 8.71
CA THR A 2 4.77 -9.88 9.34
C THR A 2 4.72 -9.60 10.85
N LEU A 3 4.59 -10.66 11.64
CA LEU A 3 4.54 -10.62 13.10
C LEU A 3 5.68 -11.50 13.64
N ASN A 4 6.50 -10.94 14.54
CA ASN A 4 7.60 -11.67 15.16
C ASN A 4 7.12 -12.42 16.42
N ASP A 5 7.93 -13.34 16.92
CA ASP A 5 7.64 -14.04 18.17
C ASP A 5 7.46 -13.05 19.33
N GLY A 6 6.43 -13.29 20.15
CA GLY A 6 6.03 -12.41 21.25
C GLY A 6 5.26 -11.14 20.85
N GLU A 7 5.06 -10.85 19.57
CA GLU A 7 4.22 -9.74 19.12
C GLU A 7 2.75 -10.17 19.01
N TYR A 8 1.83 -9.22 19.18
CA TYR A 8 0.39 -9.44 19.04
C TYR A 8 -0.29 -8.20 18.46
N PHE A 9 -1.42 -8.42 17.80
CA PHE A 9 -2.27 -7.32 17.35
C PHE A 9 -3.06 -6.74 18.50
N LYS A 10 -3.11 -5.40 18.56
CA LYS A 10 -4.13 -4.68 19.32
C LYS A 10 -5.03 -3.97 18.33
N LEU A 11 -6.30 -4.30 18.36
CA LEU A 11 -7.29 -3.82 17.41
C LEU A 11 -8.41 -3.09 18.15
N GLN A 12 -8.88 -1.99 17.57
CA GLN A 12 -10.00 -1.21 18.09
C GLN A 12 -10.89 -0.79 16.94
N GLY A 13 -12.16 -1.19 16.96
CA GLY A 13 -13.15 -0.79 15.95
C GLY A 13 -12.81 -1.24 14.52
N THR A 14 -12.32 -2.48 14.34
CA THR A 14 -11.95 -3.01 13.02
C THR A 14 -12.43 -4.44 12.85
N GLU A 15 -12.47 -4.88 11.59
CA GLU A 15 -12.79 -6.25 11.20
C GLU A 15 -11.54 -6.92 10.65
N MET A 16 -11.32 -8.18 11.04
CA MET A 16 -10.29 -9.02 10.45
C MET A 16 -10.92 -10.26 9.88
N TYR A 17 -10.49 -10.59 8.67
CA TYR A 17 -10.91 -11.77 7.95
C TYR A 17 -9.75 -12.75 7.84
N PRO A 18 -10.00 -14.06 7.99
CA PRO A 18 -9.12 -15.08 7.43
C PRO A 18 -8.88 -14.79 5.93
N VAL A 19 -7.67 -15.10 5.44
CA VAL A 19 -7.27 -14.77 4.05
C VAL A 19 -8.25 -15.36 3.01
N ASP A 20 -8.77 -16.55 3.26
CA ASP A 20 -9.70 -17.25 2.38
C ASP A 20 -11.14 -16.71 2.42
N SER A 21 -11.45 -15.85 3.39
CA SER A 21 -12.78 -15.34 3.66
C SER A 21 -12.85 -13.81 3.53
N ALA A 22 -11.74 -13.16 3.20
CA ALA A 22 -11.67 -11.72 3.05
C ALA A 22 -12.40 -11.27 1.77
N PRO A 23 -13.21 -10.20 1.83
CA PRO A 23 -13.77 -9.61 0.62
C PRO A 23 -12.63 -9.09 -0.27
N SER A 24 -12.83 -9.14 -1.59
CA SER A 24 -11.89 -8.51 -2.52
C SER A 24 -11.88 -7.00 -2.30
N ILE A 25 -10.67 -6.43 -2.24
CA ILE A 25 -10.44 -4.98 -2.19
C ILE A 25 -9.87 -4.45 -3.50
N ILE A 26 -9.74 -5.30 -4.52
CA ILE A 26 -9.31 -4.89 -5.86
C ILE A 26 -10.45 -4.07 -6.49
N PRO A 27 -10.22 -2.80 -6.81
CA PRO A 27 -11.23 -1.93 -7.42
C PRO A 27 -11.46 -2.31 -8.88
N GLU A 28 -12.70 -2.20 -9.36
CA GLU A 28 -13.06 -2.52 -10.76
C GLU A 28 -12.48 -1.53 -11.77
N ASP A 29 -12.30 -0.26 -11.36
CA ASP A 29 -11.74 0.81 -12.19
C ASP A 29 -10.21 0.90 -12.14
N GLY A 30 -9.56 0.06 -11.33
CA GLY A 30 -8.11 0.05 -11.14
C GLY A 30 -7.57 1.23 -10.35
N LEU A 31 -8.43 2.03 -9.71
CA LEU A 31 -8.04 3.19 -8.90
C LEU A 31 -7.88 2.81 -7.43
N TYR A 32 -6.65 2.77 -6.96
CA TYR A 32 -6.33 2.50 -5.56
C TYR A 32 -6.15 3.82 -4.80
N GLN A 33 -6.90 3.98 -3.72
CA GLN A 33 -6.85 5.16 -2.84
C GLN A 33 -5.87 4.97 -1.68
N ASN A 34 -5.83 5.94 -0.77
CA ASN A 34 -5.07 5.87 0.48
C ASN A 34 -5.26 4.53 1.20
N GLY A 35 -4.15 3.92 1.61
CA GLY A 35 -4.17 2.60 2.21
C GLY A 35 -2.82 1.90 2.20
N MET A 36 -2.83 0.65 2.65
CA MET A 36 -1.70 -0.27 2.58
C MET A 36 -2.14 -1.52 1.84
N PHE A 37 -1.35 -1.95 0.86
CA PHE A 37 -1.68 -3.06 -0.01
C PHE A 37 -0.49 -4.01 -0.13
N LYS A 38 -0.75 -5.32 -0.04
CA LYS A 38 0.21 -6.35 -0.40
C LYS A 38 0.17 -6.60 -1.91
N VAL A 39 1.31 -6.41 -2.56
CA VAL A 39 1.45 -6.66 -3.99
C VAL A 39 1.38 -8.17 -4.26
N GLY A 40 0.55 -8.56 -5.23
CA GLY A 40 0.22 -9.95 -5.56
C GLY A 40 -1.05 -10.50 -4.90
N GLN A 41 -1.64 -9.77 -3.95
CA GLN A 41 -2.87 -10.17 -3.25
C GLN A 41 -3.93 -9.07 -3.31
N ASP A 42 -3.55 -7.88 -2.83
CA ASP A 42 -4.45 -6.74 -2.68
C ASP A 42 -4.40 -5.84 -3.92
N ILE A 43 -3.23 -5.82 -4.58
CA ILE A 43 -2.94 -5.08 -5.80
C ILE A 43 -2.02 -5.92 -6.70
N PRO A 44 -2.26 -6.03 -8.01
CA PRO A 44 -1.34 -6.70 -8.93
C PRO A 44 0.06 -6.07 -8.95
N ALA A 45 1.08 -6.85 -9.33
CA ALA A 45 2.38 -6.29 -9.67
C ALA A 45 2.30 -5.57 -11.03
N GLY A 46 3.01 -4.46 -11.18
CA GLY A 46 2.94 -3.65 -12.40
C GLY A 46 3.52 -2.26 -12.24
N GLU A 47 3.43 -1.49 -13.33
CA GLU A 47 3.69 -0.06 -13.33
C GLU A 47 2.36 0.69 -13.16
N TYR A 48 2.34 1.70 -12.29
CA TYR A 48 1.16 2.47 -11.95
C TYR A 48 1.45 3.95 -12.09
N LYS A 49 0.47 4.71 -12.58
CA LYS A 49 0.50 6.17 -12.51
C LYS A 49 0.13 6.59 -11.09
N VAL A 50 0.99 7.38 -10.46
CA VAL A 50 0.72 8.02 -9.17
C VAL A 50 0.07 9.38 -9.42
N ILE A 51 -1.04 9.63 -8.75
CA ILE A 51 -1.83 10.86 -8.84
C ILE A 51 -1.85 11.48 -7.45
N LEU A 52 -1.44 12.75 -7.37
CA LEU A 52 -1.50 13.50 -6.12
C LEU A 52 -2.97 13.78 -5.76
N ASP A 53 -3.38 13.39 -4.55
CA ASP A 53 -4.73 13.61 -4.02
C ASP A 53 -4.62 14.32 -2.66
N SER A 54 -4.11 15.55 -2.70
CA SER A 54 -3.76 16.33 -1.52
C SER A 54 -4.20 17.78 -1.67
N SER A 55 -4.89 18.30 -0.64
CA SER A 55 -5.28 19.73 -0.58
C SER A 55 -4.11 20.66 -0.24
N ILE A 56 -3.01 20.13 0.28
CA ILE A 56 -1.81 20.88 0.68
C ILE A 56 -0.66 20.73 -0.32
N GLY A 57 -0.88 20.05 -1.44
CA GLY A 57 0.09 19.91 -2.53
C GLY A 57 1.22 18.90 -2.27
N MET A 58 1.04 18.00 -1.30
CA MET A 58 2.03 16.95 -0.99
C MET A 58 1.33 15.67 -0.51
N GLY A 59 1.82 14.53 -0.98
CA GLY A 59 1.46 13.22 -0.46
C GLY A 59 2.70 12.34 -0.27
N TYR A 60 2.48 11.10 0.14
CA TYR A 60 3.55 10.15 0.44
C TYR A 60 3.24 8.76 -0.11
N LEU A 61 4.25 8.18 -0.75
CA LEU A 61 4.25 6.81 -1.22
C LEU A 61 5.46 6.08 -0.65
N GLU A 62 5.27 4.82 -0.25
CA GLU A 62 6.36 3.94 0.18
C GLU A 62 6.15 2.54 -0.36
N VAL A 63 7.21 1.93 -0.87
CA VAL A 63 7.29 0.50 -1.19
C VAL A 63 8.25 -0.15 -0.21
N SER A 64 7.79 -1.19 0.48
CA SER A 64 8.52 -1.90 1.53
C SER A 64 8.57 -3.41 1.27
N LYS A 65 9.65 -4.05 1.74
CA LYS A 65 9.88 -5.51 1.63
C LYS A 65 8.92 -6.34 2.48
N ASN A 66 8.35 -5.73 3.52
CA ASN A 66 7.44 -6.39 4.43
C ASN A 66 6.41 -5.42 4.99
N SER A 67 5.36 -5.94 5.61
CA SER A 67 4.23 -5.16 6.12
C SER A 67 4.55 -4.34 7.38
N ARG A 68 5.79 -4.28 7.83
CA ARG A 68 6.17 -3.52 9.04
C ARG A 68 6.51 -2.08 8.73
N HIS A 69 6.84 -1.75 7.47
CA HIS A 69 7.17 -0.39 7.03
C HIS A 69 8.26 0.25 7.90
N GLN A 70 9.26 -0.55 8.30
CA GLN A 70 10.44 -0.07 9.02
C GLN A 70 11.46 0.47 8.01
N ILE A 71 12.30 1.42 8.44
CA ILE A 71 13.25 2.14 7.56
C ILE A 71 14.15 1.17 6.77
N ASP A 72 14.60 0.08 7.39
CA ASP A 72 15.44 -0.96 6.78
C ASP A 72 14.70 -1.84 5.75
N SER A 73 13.38 -1.87 5.83
CA SER A 73 12.51 -2.59 4.91
C SER A 73 12.11 -1.76 3.69
N ILE A 74 12.29 -0.44 3.72
CA ILE A 74 11.93 0.44 2.60
C ILE A 74 12.79 0.08 1.37
N VAL A 75 12.12 -0.19 0.25
CA VAL A 75 12.73 -0.36 -1.07
C VAL A 75 12.85 1.01 -1.73
N THR A 76 11.78 1.79 -1.71
CA THR A 76 11.75 3.16 -2.19
C THR A 76 10.63 3.94 -1.51
N ASN A 77 10.76 5.25 -1.41
CA ASN A 77 9.69 6.13 -0.98
C ASN A 77 9.78 7.47 -1.73
N GLU A 78 8.69 8.22 -1.75
CA GLU A 78 8.65 9.53 -2.38
C GLU A 78 7.68 10.47 -1.65
N ASN A 79 8.09 11.73 -1.53
CA ASN A 79 7.18 12.82 -1.18
C ASN A 79 6.59 13.36 -2.49
N VAL A 80 5.43 12.83 -2.85
CA VAL A 80 4.77 13.12 -4.13
C VAL A 80 4.30 14.57 -4.16
N GLN A 81 4.80 15.34 -5.13
CA GLN A 81 4.42 16.74 -5.38
C GLN A 81 3.84 16.95 -6.78
N SER A 82 3.95 15.94 -7.65
CA SER A 82 3.40 15.91 -8.99
C SER A 82 3.18 14.48 -9.43
N ASP A 83 2.37 14.28 -10.48
CA ASP A 83 2.19 12.97 -11.10
C ASP A 83 3.54 12.32 -11.44
N MET A 84 3.64 11.02 -11.18
CA MET A 84 4.82 10.20 -11.45
C MET A 84 4.39 8.76 -11.76
N TYR A 85 5.36 7.87 -11.97
CA TYR A 85 5.10 6.44 -12.11
C TYR A 85 5.87 5.67 -11.05
N ILE A 86 5.30 4.54 -10.63
CA ILE A 86 5.93 3.60 -9.71
C ILE A 86 5.79 2.18 -10.27
N THR A 87 6.86 1.39 -10.20
CA THR A 87 6.80 -0.05 -10.45
C THR A 87 6.83 -0.79 -9.13
N ILE A 88 5.87 -1.68 -8.93
CA ILE A 88 5.77 -2.55 -7.76
C ILE A 88 5.80 -4.01 -8.18
N SER A 89 6.47 -4.83 -7.38
CA SER A 89 6.74 -6.25 -7.62
C SER A 89 6.04 -7.15 -6.60
N ASP A 90 5.73 -8.37 -7.02
CA ASP A 90 5.10 -9.38 -6.15
C ASP A 90 5.82 -9.55 -4.81
N GLY A 91 5.05 -9.67 -3.73
CA GLY A 91 5.57 -9.81 -2.37
C GLY A 91 5.98 -8.50 -1.69
N GLN A 92 6.02 -7.37 -2.40
CA GLN A 92 6.20 -6.05 -1.79
C GLN A 92 4.91 -5.58 -1.10
N TYR A 93 5.05 -4.49 -0.35
CA TYR A 93 3.96 -3.76 0.28
C TYR A 93 4.02 -2.30 -0.16
N ILE A 94 2.89 -1.74 -0.57
CA ILE A 94 2.79 -0.32 -0.91
C ILE A 94 1.91 0.40 0.13
N LYS A 95 2.34 1.59 0.54
CA LYS A 95 1.61 2.50 1.41
C LYS A 95 1.37 3.81 0.66
N LEU A 96 0.11 4.26 0.65
CA LEU A 96 -0.33 5.50 0.01
C LEU A 96 -0.94 6.42 1.06
N GLN A 97 -0.49 7.68 1.07
CA GLN A 97 -1.05 8.76 1.89
C GLN A 97 -1.20 10.02 1.04
N ASP A 98 -2.41 10.56 0.98
CA ASP A 98 -2.79 11.71 0.16
C ASP A 98 -2.35 11.54 -1.32
N CYS A 99 -2.42 10.30 -1.81
CA CYS A 99 -2.06 9.88 -3.15
C CYS A 99 -2.94 8.71 -3.59
N GLN A 100 -3.18 8.62 -4.89
CA GLN A 100 -3.85 7.50 -5.54
C GLN A 100 -2.92 6.88 -6.57
N ILE A 101 -3.13 5.61 -6.90
CA ILE A 101 -2.44 4.97 -8.02
C ILE A 101 -3.44 4.31 -8.97
N GLN A 102 -3.17 4.42 -10.26
CA GLN A 102 -4.01 3.91 -11.34
C GLN A 102 -3.19 2.94 -12.20
N ALA A 103 -3.75 1.75 -12.41
CA ALA A 103 -3.23 0.75 -13.37
C ALA A 103 -3.46 1.18 -14.82
#